data_AF-A0AB40AYQ0-F1
#
_entry.id   AF-A0AB40AYQ0-F1
#
_cell.length_a   1.000
_cell.length_b   1.000
_cell.length_c   1.000
_cell.angle_alpha   90.00
_cell.angle_beta   90.00
_cell.angle_gamma   90.00
#
_symmetry.space_group_name_H-M   'P 1'
#
loop_
_entity.id
_entity.type
_entity.pdbx_description
1 polymer ?
#
loop_
_entity_poly.entity_id
_entity_poly.type
_entity_poly.pdbx_seq_one_letter_code
_entity_poly.pdbx_strand_id
1 'polypeptide(L)'
;MKTIVAESSMVLLRLLDYCIYAHSSVDSKQTTEDAEKSFIEHSIEERVKLDEETLVNFNNFKKHVLLNETTNDLNEYTVVTILVVVAGSLKQPVLNNILDLKDALNKLSAISISQTLAAEVMWTPHSEKDTFSELEMLESFPLLKPLDKRYKALTKDAFSTYNNPIFE
;
A
#
# COMPACT_ATOMS: atom_id res chain seq x y z
N MET A 1 -9.23 2.64 25.73
CA MET A 1 -9.19 1.52 24.76
C MET A 1 -8.62 2.05 23.47
N LYS A 2 -7.68 1.33 22.83
CA LYS A 2 -7.06 1.76 21.56
C LYS A 2 -7.84 1.18 20.39
N THR A 3 -7.85 1.87 19.26
CA THR A 3 -8.47 1.40 18.01
C THR A 3 -7.48 0.54 17.24
N ILE A 4 -7.98 -0.36 16.37
CA ILE A 4 -7.12 -1.17 15.50
C ILE A 4 -6.23 -0.29 14.61
N VAL A 5 -6.74 0.84 14.13
CA VAL A 5 -5.97 1.83 13.37
C VAL A 5 -4.79 2.35 14.19
N ALA A 6 -5.02 2.67 15.47
CA ALA A 6 -3.95 3.15 16.33
C ALA A 6 -2.90 2.08 16.61
N GLU A 7 -3.32 0.84 16.82
CA GLU A 7 -2.42 -0.29 17.01
C GLU A 7 -1.57 -0.59 15.78
N SER A 8 -2.20 -0.71 14.62
CA SER A 8 -1.51 -0.92 13.34
C SER A 8 -0.56 0.23 13.01
N SER A 9 -0.98 1.48 13.25
CA SER A 9 -0.11 2.64 13.02
C SER A 9 1.14 2.62 13.90
N MET A 10 1.02 2.20 15.17
CA MET A 10 2.17 2.05 16.06
C MET A 10 3.11 0.92 15.62
N VAL A 11 2.59 -0.17 15.06
CA VAL A 11 3.42 -1.25 14.50
C VAL A 11 4.18 -0.74 13.28
N LEU A 12 3.50 -0.08 12.34
CA LEU A 12 4.14 0.52 11.16
C LEU A 12 5.21 1.56 11.53
N LEU A 13 4.98 2.35 12.58
CA LEU A 13 6.00 3.29 13.09
C LEU A 13 7.28 2.59 13.59
N ARG A 14 7.19 1.36 14.09
CA ARG A 14 8.37 0.56 14.50
C ARG A 14 9.06 -0.09 13.32
N LEU A 15 8.32 -0.31 12.23
CA LEU A 15 8.80 -0.91 10.98
C LEU A 15 9.08 0.15 9.91
N LEU A 16 9.20 1.43 10.29
CA LEU A 16 9.26 2.55 9.37
C LEU A 16 10.43 2.42 8.38
N ASP A 17 11.56 1.85 8.79
CA ASP A 17 12.73 1.63 7.94
C ASP A 17 12.49 0.63 6.79
N TYR A 18 11.42 -0.18 6.89
CA TYR A 18 10.98 -1.12 5.84
C TYR A 18 9.93 -0.52 4.89
N CYS A 19 9.41 0.68 5.18
CA CYS A 19 8.44 1.34 4.30
C CYS A 19 9.16 2.01 3.13
N ILE A 20 9.00 1.43 1.93
CA ILE A 20 9.66 1.92 0.71
C ILE A 20 8.70 2.75 -0.15
N TYR A 21 7.42 2.36 -0.17
CA TYR A 21 6.35 3.00 -0.92
C TYR A 21 5.22 3.41 0.01
N ALA A 22 4.55 4.52 -0.29
CA ALA A 22 3.29 4.86 0.35
C ALA A 22 2.37 5.68 -0.55
N HIS A 23 1.09 5.62 -0.20
CA HIS A 23 0.04 6.47 -0.73
C HIS A 23 -0.91 6.82 0.42
N SER A 24 -1.52 8.00 0.36
CA SER A 24 -2.64 8.35 1.23
C SER A 24 -3.61 9.26 0.51
N SER A 25 -4.89 9.00 0.73
CA SER A 25 -5.99 9.85 0.30
C SER A 25 -6.87 10.19 1.49
N VAL A 26 -7.52 11.35 1.44
CA VAL A 26 -8.54 11.74 2.40
C VAL A 26 -9.70 12.31 1.62
N ASP A 27 -10.90 11.81 1.92
CA ASP A 27 -12.15 12.32 1.39
C ASP A 27 -13.02 12.82 2.55
N SER A 28 -13.66 13.98 2.35
CA SER A 28 -14.52 14.61 3.35
C SER A 28 -15.97 14.53 2.87
N LYS A 29 -16.80 13.82 3.62
CA LYS A 29 -18.24 13.72 3.34
C LYS A 29 -19.03 14.66 4.25
N GLN A 30 -20.17 15.14 3.76
CA GLN A 30 -21.04 16.05 4.53
C GLN A 30 -21.89 15.29 5.56
N THR A 31 -22.24 14.04 5.26
CA THR A 31 -23.08 13.18 6.11
C THR A 31 -22.32 11.94 6.56
N THR A 32 -22.75 11.35 7.67
CA THR A 32 -22.22 10.09 8.20
C THR A 32 -22.54 8.94 7.26
N GLU A 33 -23.74 8.95 6.67
CA GLU A 33 -24.22 7.90 5.76
C GLU A 33 -23.39 7.86 4.47
N ASP A 34 -23.06 9.02 3.89
CA ASP A 34 -22.20 9.09 2.71
C ASP A 34 -20.77 8.63 3.01
N ALA A 35 -20.28 8.90 4.23
CA ALA A 35 -18.96 8.46 4.68
C ALA A 35 -18.91 6.94 4.85
N GLU A 36 -19.92 6.35 5.48
CA GLU A 36 -20.03 4.90 5.65
C GLU A 36 -20.18 4.18 4.31
N LYS A 37 -21.01 4.72 3.40
CA LYS A 37 -21.16 4.17 2.05
C LYS A 37 -19.82 4.19 1.31
N SER A 38 -19.11 5.30 1.35
CA SER A 38 -17.80 5.42 0.70
C SER A 38 -16.77 4.48 1.31
N PHE A 39 -16.78 4.29 2.63
CA PHE A 39 -15.92 3.32 3.31
C PHE A 39 -16.19 1.89 2.83
N ILE A 40 -17.45 1.50 2.68
CA ILE A 40 -17.82 0.16 2.17
C ILE A 40 -17.35 -0.01 0.72
N GLU A 41 -17.55 0.99 -0.13
CA GLU A 41 -17.07 0.97 -1.52
C GLU A 41 -15.55 0.76 -1.58
N HIS A 42 -14.77 1.54 -0.83
CA HIS A 42 -13.31 1.39 -0.79
C HIS A 42 -12.89 0.05 -0.18
N SER A 43 -13.56 -0.43 0.87
CA SER A 43 -13.29 -1.74 1.48
C SER A 43 -13.47 -2.87 0.46
N ILE A 44 -14.53 -2.81 -0.37
CA ILE A 44 -14.78 -3.80 -1.42
C ILE A 44 -13.73 -3.69 -2.53
N GLU A 45 -13.43 -2.49 -3.02
CA GLU A 45 -12.43 -2.28 -4.08
C GLU A 45 -11.06 -2.84 -3.69
N GLU A 46 -10.62 -2.60 -2.45
CA GLU A 46 -9.35 -3.13 -1.96
C GLU A 46 -9.39 -4.65 -1.81
N ARG A 47 -10.52 -5.23 -1.39
CA ARG A 47 -10.69 -6.69 -1.32
C ARG A 47 -10.76 -7.37 -2.68
N VAL A 48 -11.31 -6.71 -3.70
CA VAL A 48 -11.35 -7.25 -5.08
C VAL A 48 -9.94 -7.43 -5.62
N LYS A 49 -9.00 -6.54 -5.29
CA LYS A 49 -7.59 -6.73 -5.64
C LYS A 49 -7.02 -8.03 -5.03
N LEU A 50 -7.42 -8.37 -3.80
CA LEU A 50 -7.05 -9.62 -3.13
C LEU A 50 -7.65 -10.87 -3.82
N ASP A 51 -8.88 -10.75 -4.31
CA ASP A 51 -9.56 -11.86 -5.00
C ASP A 51 -8.98 -12.07 -6.42
N GLU A 52 -8.63 -10.99 -7.12
CA GLU A 52 -7.94 -11.06 -8.40
C GLU A 52 -6.54 -11.68 -8.25
N GLU A 53 -5.79 -11.35 -7.20
CA GLU A 53 -4.53 -12.03 -6.85
C GLU A 53 -4.69 -13.55 -6.80
N THR A 54 -5.79 -14.03 -6.21
CA THR A 54 -6.08 -15.46 -6.09
C THR A 54 -6.28 -16.13 -7.47
N LEU A 55 -6.75 -15.40 -8.48
CA LEU A 55 -6.96 -15.92 -9.85
C LEU A 55 -5.68 -15.90 -10.69
N VAL A 56 -4.78 -14.92 -10.50
CA VAL A 56 -3.51 -14.86 -11.24
C VAL A 56 -2.39 -15.71 -10.62
N ASN A 57 -2.44 -16.02 -9.32
CA ASN A 57 -1.42 -16.84 -8.65
C ASN A 57 -1.59 -18.36 -8.77
N PHE A 58 -2.62 -18.86 -9.46
CA PHE A 58 -2.66 -20.29 -9.84
C PHE A 58 -1.68 -20.66 -10.96
N ASN A 59 -0.91 -19.71 -11.50
CA ASN A 59 0.05 -19.97 -12.56
C ASN A 59 1.47 -20.24 -12.02
N ASN A 60 1.59 -21.23 -11.15
CA ASN A 60 2.85 -21.83 -10.65
C ASN A 60 3.78 -22.42 -11.74
N PHE A 61 3.62 -22.06 -13.02
CA PHE A 61 4.30 -22.67 -14.17
C PHE A 61 5.37 -21.79 -14.86
N LYS A 62 5.75 -20.63 -14.30
CA LYS A 62 6.85 -19.83 -14.89
C LYS A 62 8.02 -19.46 -13.97
N LYS A 63 8.09 -19.97 -12.74
CA LYS A 63 9.30 -19.79 -11.90
C LYS A 63 10.49 -20.69 -12.31
N HIS A 64 10.34 -21.52 -13.35
CA HIS A 64 11.40 -22.41 -13.83
C HIS A 64 12.08 -21.98 -15.15
N VAL A 65 11.74 -20.83 -15.74
CA VAL A 65 12.36 -20.36 -17.00
C VAL A 65 13.17 -19.08 -16.77
N LEU A 66 14.28 -19.24 -16.05
CA LEU A 66 15.61 -18.59 -16.21
C LEU A 66 16.34 -18.58 -14.85
N LEU A 67 16.71 -19.76 -14.35
CA LEU A 67 17.75 -19.88 -13.32
C LEU A 67 19.14 -19.78 -13.95
N ASN A 68 19.37 -18.76 -14.78
CA ASN A 68 20.67 -18.47 -15.36
C ASN A 68 21.05 -17.02 -15.06
N GLU A 69 21.81 -16.91 -13.96
CA GLU A 69 22.83 -15.90 -13.70
C GLU A 69 22.40 -14.43 -13.56
N THR A 70 22.78 -13.87 -12.40
CA THR A 70 22.78 -12.46 -11.99
C THR A 70 21.45 -11.82 -11.56
N THR A 71 21.14 -11.91 -10.26
CA THR A 71 20.99 -10.77 -9.33
C THR A 71 20.45 -11.27 -7.99
N ASN A 72 20.91 -10.61 -6.93
CA ASN A 72 20.76 -11.03 -5.54
C ASN A 72 19.51 -10.41 -4.87
N ASP A 73 18.49 -10.01 -5.65
CA ASP A 73 17.47 -9.04 -5.24
C ASP A 73 16.05 -9.46 -5.64
N LEU A 74 15.52 -10.54 -5.09
CA LEU A 74 14.06 -10.73 -5.07
C LEU A 74 13.52 -9.98 -3.85
N ASN A 75 13.35 -8.66 -3.99
CA ASN A 75 12.62 -7.88 -2.99
C ASN A 75 11.15 -8.31 -3.06
N GLU A 76 10.67 -8.88 -1.96
CA GLU A 76 9.31 -9.29 -1.76
C GLU A 76 8.55 -8.19 -1.00
N TYR A 77 7.43 -7.74 -1.54
CA TYR A 77 6.67 -6.61 -1.00
C TYR A 77 5.35 -7.05 -0.39
N THR A 78 4.97 -6.38 0.71
CA THR A 78 3.65 -6.45 1.33
C THR A 78 3.07 -5.05 1.38
N VAL A 79 1.83 -4.90 0.93
CA VAL A 79 1.07 -3.65 1.01
C VAL A 79 0.17 -3.72 2.24
N VAL A 80 0.17 -2.67 3.06
CA VAL A 80 -0.75 -2.52 4.19
C VAL A 80 -1.70 -1.38 3.89
N THR A 81 -2.99 -1.68 3.84
CA THR A 81 -4.05 -0.70 3.59
C THR A 81 -4.82 -0.44 4.88
N ILE A 82 -4.86 0.84 5.29
CA ILE A 82 -5.58 1.31 6.47
C ILE A 82 -6.70 2.21 5.99
N LEU A 83 -7.94 1.81 6.23
CA LEU A 83 -9.13 2.60 5.97
C LEU A 83 -9.72 3.06 7.31
N VAL A 84 -10.01 4.36 7.42
CA VAL A 84 -10.61 4.91 8.64
C VAL A 84 -11.57 6.04 8.30
N VAL A 85 -12.75 5.98 8.89
CA VAL A 85 -13.72 7.08 8.90
C VAL A 85 -13.68 7.71 10.28
N VAL A 86 -13.49 9.03 10.32
CA VAL A 86 -13.50 9.79 11.56
C VAL A 86 -14.54 10.89 11.56
N ALA A 87 -15.15 11.13 12.71
CA ALA A 87 -15.96 12.30 12.96
C ALA A 87 -15.07 13.55 13.04
N GLY A 88 -15.30 14.50 12.13
CA GLY A 88 -14.50 15.73 12.00
C GLY A 88 -13.67 15.71 10.71
N SER A 89 -12.58 16.48 10.69
CA SER A 89 -11.69 16.57 9.53
C SER A 89 -10.27 16.13 9.86
N LEU A 90 -9.74 15.24 9.02
CA LEU A 90 -8.31 14.97 8.94
C LEU A 90 -7.74 15.80 7.80
N LYS A 91 -6.65 16.54 8.07
CA LYS A 91 -5.91 17.18 6.99
C LYS A 91 -5.18 16.10 6.21
N GLN A 92 -5.36 16.09 4.89
CA GLN A 92 -4.65 15.17 4.00
C GLN A 92 -3.13 15.33 4.20
N PRO A 93 -2.42 14.30 4.69
CA PRO A 93 -0.97 14.33 4.66
C PRO A 93 -0.52 14.15 3.20
N VAL A 94 0.36 15.04 2.74
CA VAL A 94 1.04 14.83 1.46
C VAL A 94 2.24 13.94 1.75
N LEU A 95 2.24 12.70 1.26
CA LEU A 95 3.33 11.75 1.48
C LEU A 95 4.38 11.87 0.36
N ASN A 96 5.47 12.57 0.62
CA ASN A 96 6.60 12.68 -0.30
C ASN A 96 7.85 11.96 0.19
N ASN A 97 7.95 11.71 1.49
CA ASN A 97 9.11 11.14 2.14
C ASN A 97 8.74 10.39 3.43
N ILE A 98 9.72 9.71 4.01
CA ILE A 98 9.54 8.89 5.21
C ILE A 98 9.11 9.68 6.46
N LEU A 99 9.50 10.96 6.58
CA LEU A 99 9.06 11.84 7.66
C LEU A 99 7.57 12.16 7.54
N ASP A 100 7.10 12.42 6.32
CA ASP A 100 5.68 12.63 6.05
C ASP A 100 4.85 11.39 6.44
N LEU A 101 5.37 10.18 6.13
CA LEU A 101 4.74 8.92 6.53
C LEU A 101 4.70 8.78 8.06
N LYS A 102 5.81 9.06 8.74
CA LYS A 102 5.87 9.05 10.20
C LYS A 102 4.83 9.97 10.82
N ASP A 103 4.70 11.19 10.29
CA ASP A 103 3.73 12.17 10.77
C ASP A 103 2.29 11.73 10.50
N ALA A 104 2.02 11.11 9.35
CA ALA A 104 0.72 10.54 9.03
C ALA A 104 0.35 9.40 9.99
N LEU A 105 1.25 8.45 10.22
CA LEU A 105 1.03 7.33 11.15
C LEU A 105 0.87 7.82 12.60
N ASN A 106 1.61 8.84 13.02
CA ASN A 106 1.41 9.46 14.34
C ASN A 106 0.00 10.05 14.47
N LYS A 107 -0.49 10.76 13.44
CA LYS A 107 -1.86 11.30 13.43
C LYS A 107 -2.91 10.19 13.49
N LEU A 108 -2.74 9.12 12.72
CA LEU A 108 -3.61 7.95 12.76
C LEU A 108 -3.60 7.28 14.15
N SER A 109 -2.44 7.19 14.80
CA SER A 109 -2.30 6.64 16.14
C SER A 109 -2.96 7.46 17.25
N ALA A 110 -3.19 8.75 17.00
CA ALA A 110 -3.84 9.66 17.93
C ALA A 110 -5.38 9.67 17.80
N ILE A 111 -5.94 8.99 16.80
CA ILE A 111 -7.40 8.91 16.61
C ILE A 111 -8.01 8.13 17.77
N SER A 112 -8.89 8.80 18.52
CA SER A 112 -9.61 8.20 19.64
C SER A 112 -10.79 7.35 19.16
N ILE A 113 -11.16 6.35 19.96
CA ILE A 113 -12.31 5.49 19.64
C ILE A 113 -13.63 6.26 19.54
N SER A 114 -13.78 7.37 20.28
CA SER A 114 -14.93 8.26 20.20
C SER A 114 -15.01 9.05 18.89
N GLN A 115 -13.91 9.15 18.15
CA GLN A 115 -13.87 9.82 16.85
C GLN A 115 -13.96 8.83 15.69
N THR A 116 -13.71 7.54 15.90
CA THR A 116 -13.77 6.52 14.85
C THR A 116 -15.21 6.08 14.59
N LEU A 117 -15.68 6.26 13.36
CA LEU A 117 -16.99 5.76 12.92
C LEU A 117 -16.86 4.37 12.29
N ALA A 118 -15.83 4.16 11.48
CA ALA A 118 -15.49 2.88 10.87
C ALA A 118 -13.97 2.76 10.73
N ALA A 119 -13.45 1.55 10.80
CA ALA A 119 -12.02 1.28 10.68
C ALA A 119 -11.77 -0.14 10.15
N GLU A 120 -10.84 -0.26 9.22
CA GLU A 120 -10.38 -1.54 8.69
C GLU A 120 -8.88 -1.46 8.41
N VAL A 121 -8.19 -2.58 8.64
CA VAL A 121 -6.79 -2.76 8.28
C VAL A 121 -6.68 -4.09 7.56
N MET A 122 -6.06 -4.07 6.39
CA MET A 122 -5.79 -5.24 5.57
C MET A 122 -4.34 -5.23 5.09
N TRP A 123 -3.79 -6.41 4.83
CA TRP A 123 -2.47 -6.56 4.23
C TRP A 123 -2.53 -7.53 3.06
N THR A 124 -1.66 -7.27 2.10
CA THR A 124 -1.66 -7.92 0.80
C THR A 124 -0.23 -8.26 0.40
N PRO A 125 0.07 -9.51 0.02
CA PRO A 125 -0.84 -10.65 -0.03
C PRO A 125 -1.20 -11.21 1.37
N HIS A 126 -2.34 -11.89 1.48
CA HIS A 126 -2.84 -12.46 2.76
C HIS A 126 -2.29 -13.87 3.06
N SER A 127 -1.81 -14.57 2.03
CA SER A 127 -1.23 -15.91 2.12
C SER A 127 0.25 -15.81 2.50
N GLU A 128 0.67 -16.55 3.53
CA GLU A 128 2.06 -16.57 4.01
C GLU A 128 3.08 -17.06 2.97
N LYS A 129 2.61 -17.66 1.88
CA LYS A 129 3.46 -18.20 0.80
C LYS A 129 3.54 -17.30 -0.43
N ASP A 130 2.75 -16.23 -0.44
CA ASP A 130 2.66 -15.32 -1.57
C ASP A 130 3.34 -13.99 -1.22
N THR A 131 3.93 -13.37 -2.23
CA THR A 131 4.61 -12.08 -2.12
C THR A 131 4.51 -11.35 -3.44
N PHE A 132 4.51 -10.01 -3.42
CA PHE A 132 4.64 -9.25 -4.66
C PHE A 132 6.09 -9.06 -5.06
N SER A 133 6.37 -9.17 -6.37
CA SER A 133 7.46 -8.42 -6.97
C SER A 133 7.12 -6.92 -7.05
N GLU A 134 8.13 -6.07 -7.23
CA GLU A 134 7.92 -4.62 -7.32
C GLU A 134 6.95 -4.22 -8.45
N LEU A 135 7.05 -4.89 -9.61
CA LEU A 135 6.19 -4.63 -10.77
C LEU A 135 4.74 -4.98 -10.47
N GLU A 136 4.47 -6.18 -9.95
CA GLU A 136 3.12 -6.62 -9.59
C GLU A 136 2.49 -5.70 -8.55
N MET A 137 3.26 -5.26 -7.54
CA MET A 137 2.81 -4.29 -6.55
C MET A 137 2.39 -2.97 -7.21
N LEU A 138 3.20 -2.44 -8.14
CA LEU A 138 2.89 -1.17 -8.81
C LEU A 138 1.77 -1.29 -9.84
N GLU A 139 1.57 -2.46 -10.44
CA GLU A 139 0.42 -2.76 -11.30
C GLU A 139 -0.90 -2.77 -10.50
N SER A 140 -0.92 -3.46 -9.35
CA SER A 140 -2.10 -3.53 -8.48
C SER A 140 -2.34 -2.24 -7.68
N PHE A 141 -1.27 -1.50 -7.35
CA PHE A 141 -1.31 -0.28 -6.54
C PHE A 141 -0.58 0.90 -7.22
N PRO A 142 -1.09 1.40 -8.37
CA PRO A 142 -0.41 2.38 -9.22
C PRO A 142 -0.25 3.77 -8.58
N LEU A 143 -0.96 4.04 -7.48
CA LEU A 143 -0.87 5.31 -6.75
C LEU A 143 0.25 5.36 -5.72
N LEU A 144 0.90 4.22 -5.44
CA LEU A 144 2.04 4.13 -4.54
C LEU A 144 3.21 4.95 -5.07
N LYS A 145 3.84 5.71 -4.17
CA LYS A 145 4.99 6.55 -4.50
C LYS A 145 6.18 6.18 -3.63
N PRO A 146 7.40 6.13 -4.20
CA PRO A 146 8.60 5.84 -3.43
C PRO A 146 8.90 6.96 -2.43
N LEU A 147 9.20 6.57 -1.20
CA LEU A 147 9.46 7.45 -0.06
C LEU A 147 10.91 7.93 0.02
N ASP A 148 11.84 7.25 -0.63
CA ASP A 148 13.25 7.65 -0.75
C ASP A 148 13.58 7.98 -2.21
N LYS A 149 14.36 9.05 -2.38
CA LYS A 149 14.87 9.52 -3.68
C LYS A 149 15.80 8.51 -4.35
N ARG A 150 16.46 7.64 -3.59
CA ARG A 150 17.32 6.57 -4.15
C ARG A 150 16.52 5.57 -5.00
N TYR A 151 15.30 5.24 -4.59
CA TYR A 151 14.39 4.38 -5.37
C TYR A 151 13.75 5.11 -6.57
N LYS A 152 13.63 6.44 -6.51
CA LYS A 152 13.18 7.26 -7.67
C LYS A 152 14.16 7.20 -8.84
N ALA A 153 15.46 6.98 -8.60
CA ALA A 153 16.45 6.83 -9.66
C ALA A 153 16.35 5.45 -10.33
N LEU A 154 16.24 4.40 -9.52
CA LEU A 154 16.14 3.01 -10.01
C LEU A 154 14.87 2.75 -10.81
N THR A 155 13.72 3.29 -10.38
CA THR A 155 12.46 3.15 -11.12
C THR A 155 12.50 3.89 -12.46
N LYS A 156 13.12 5.07 -12.53
CA LYS A 156 13.21 5.84 -13.78
C LYS A 156 14.07 5.15 -14.84
N ASP A 157 15.14 4.45 -14.42
CA ASP A 157 16.01 3.69 -15.32
C ASP A 157 15.36 2.37 -15.77
N ALA A 158 14.61 1.69 -14.89
CA ALA A 158 13.87 0.48 -15.22
C ALA A 158 12.78 0.71 -16.28
N PHE A 159 11.99 1.78 -16.16
CA PHE A 159 10.97 2.16 -17.16
C PHE A 159 11.56 2.74 -18.45
N SER A 160 12.76 3.33 -18.42
CA SER A 160 13.46 3.80 -19.63
C SER A 160 14.00 2.64 -20.46
N THR A 161 14.42 1.55 -19.81
CA THR A 161 15.03 0.39 -20.49
C THR A 161 13.98 -0.43 -21.25
N TYR A 162 12.72 -0.42 -20.78
CA TYR A 162 11.62 -1.15 -21.42
C TYR A 162 10.99 -0.46 -22.64
N ASN A 163 11.22 0.84 -22.82
CA ASN A 163 10.65 1.63 -23.92
C ASN A 163 11.58 1.78 -25.14
N ASN A 164 12.68 1.03 -25.21
CA ASN A 164 13.46 0.87 -26.44
C ASN A 164 12.98 -0.40 -27.16
N PRO A 165 12.12 -0.30 -28.19
CA PRO A 165 11.86 -1.45 -29.02
C PRO A 165 13.15 -1.76 -29.79
N ILE A 166 13.77 -2.89 -29.48
CA ILE A 166 14.82 -3.47 -30.30
C ILE A 166 14.12 -3.98 -31.57
N PHE A 167 14.03 -3.12 -32.58
CA PHE A 167 13.86 -3.53 -33.97
C PHE A 167 15.19 -3.24 -34.67
N GLU A 168 16.00 -4.28 -34.82
CA GLU A 168 16.84 -4.46 -36.02
C GLU A 168 16.13 -5.41 -36.98
#